data_AF-A0A3M6FR08-F1
#
_entry.id   AF-A0A3M6FR08-F1
#
_cell.length_a   1.000
_cell.length_b   1.000
_cell.length_c   1.000
_cell.angle_alpha   90.00
_cell.angle_beta   90.00
_cell.angle_gamma   90.00
#
_symmetry.space_group_name_H-M   'P 1'
#
loop_
_entity.id
_entity.type
_entity.pdbx_description
1 polymer ?
#
loop_
_entity_poly.entity_id
_entity_poly.type
_entity_poly.pdbx_seq_one_letter_code
_entity_poly.pdbx_strand_id
1 'polypeptide(L)'
;MMENMLRLVGSSLDITSAINDFRPSYHQDFANVQSVACRYLNAPSGSANAALLAQALSTALRSWGACRRRSPILRPIPQIVSALKDRRLHERLLKLSQQSLAAFSLYLQEHRLLDSDAPLNDVGAFDQEILGILNTLASVLFFNNTNVTYPMKALLLITGLIPALDSQVRGGLTRAGKAGFTGQQLLPRNVQQAAGRRICELPYYLGHCWNLHREVFEEGILKSDHKGLQDTPGRVFDILLFMQNQATRNQLLVFKTERV
;
A
#
# COMPACT_ATOMS: atom_id res chain seq x y z
N MET A 1 -11.07 5.75 -28.48
CA MET A 1 -11.64 5.36 -27.15
C MET A 1 -10.72 5.89 -26.05
N MET A 2 -11.20 6.09 -24.82
CA MET A 2 -10.44 6.78 -23.76
C MET A 2 -9.77 5.78 -22.81
N GLU A 3 -8.43 5.73 -22.80
CA GLU A 3 -7.65 5.00 -21.79
C GLU A 3 -7.47 5.87 -20.55
N ASN A 4 -7.78 5.38 -19.36
CA ASN A 4 -7.62 6.10 -18.09
C ASN A 4 -6.48 5.47 -17.27
N MET A 5 -5.25 5.73 -17.72
CA MET A 5 -4.03 5.16 -17.14
C MET A 5 -3.31 6.17 -16.26
N LEU A 6 -2.76 5.69 -15.14
CA LEU A 6 -1.88 6.48 -14.29
C LEU A 6 -0.53 6.67 -14.97
N ARG A 7 -0.09 7.91 -15.11
CA ARG A 7 1.20 8.30 -15.68
C ARG A 7 1.99 9.12 -14.68
N LEU A 8 3.32 8.97 -14.72
CA LEU A 8 4.24 9.88 -14.08
C LEU A 8 4.38 11.13 -14.97
N VAL A 9 4.14 12.31 -14.40
CA VAL A 9 4.33 13.61 -15.07
C VAL A 9 5.39 14.48 -14.39
N GLY A 10 5.79 14.12 -13.16
CA GLY A 10 6.91 14.73 -12.47
C GLY A 10 8.26 14.16 -12.90
N SER A 11 9.33 14.92 -12.67
CA SER A 11 10.71 14.51 -12.93
C SER A 11 11.30 13.69 -11.77
N SER A 12 12.49 13.11 -11.97
CA SER A 12 13.25 12.45 -10.90
C SER A 12 13.62 13.40 -9.75
N LEU A 13 13.81 14.70 -10.04
CA LEU A 13 14.00 15.75 -9.02
C LEU A 13 12.75 15.96 -8.18
N ASP A 14 11.57 15.97 -8.80
CA ASP A 14 10.30 16.09 -8.08
C ASP A 14 10.07 14.89 -7.15
N ILE A 15 10.41 13.68 -7.61
CA ILE A 15 10.38 12.45 -6.78
C ILE A 15 11.37 12.57 -5.62
N THR A 16 12.60 13.00 -5.87
CA THR A 16 13.64 13.19 -4.85
C THR A 16 13.16 14.15 -3.75
N SER A 17 12.71 15.34 -4.15
CA SER A 17 12.15 16.34 -3.23
C SER A 17 10.92 15.79 -2.50
N ALA A 18 10.10 14.97 -3.16
CA ALA A 18 8.94 14.41 -2.52
C ALA A 18 9.24 13.39 -1.44
N ILE A 19 10.26 12.56 -1.65
CA ILE A 19 10.73 11.61 -0.67
C ILE A 19 11.40 12.33 0.51
N ASN A 20 12.26 13.32 0.25
CA ASN A 20 13.02 14.00 1.31
C ASN A 20 12.15 14.92 2.18
N ASP A 21 11.18 15.62 1.60
CA ASP A 21 10.27 16.51 2.38
C ASP A 21 9.18 15.72 3.11
N PHE A 22 9.03 14.42 2.82
CA PHE A 22 8.08 13.59 3.54
C PHE A 22 8.53 13.40 4.99
N ARG A 23 7.56 13.31 5.91
CA ARG A 23 7.82 13.40 7.35
C ARG A 23 8.84 12.33 7.80
N PRO A 24 9.97 12.72 8.43
CA PRO A 24 11.02 11.79 8.85
C PRO A 24 10.51 10.66 9.76
N SER A 25 9.55 10.96 10.64
CA SER A 25 8.96 9.93 11.52
C SER A 25 8.24 8.83 10.77
N TYR A 26 7.58 9.15 9.65
CA TYR A 26 6.92 8.13 8.83
C TYR A 26 7.93 7.24 8.11
N HIS A 27 9.07 7.79 7.67
CA HIS A 27 10.18 7.00 7.12
C HIS A 27 10.74 6.04 8.17
N GLN A 28 11.04 6.56 9.37
CA GLN A 28 11.59 5.77 10.46
C GLN A 28 10.63 4.66 10.91
N ASP A 29 9.34 4.97 11.08
CA ASP A 29 8.32 3.99 11.46
C ASP A 29 8.23 2.86 10.43
N PHE A 30 8.22 3.20 9.14
CA PHE A 30 8.19 2.21 8.06
C PHE A 30 9.43 1.31 8.07
N ALA A 31 10.64 1.90 8.13
CA ALA A 31 11.89 1.15 8.17
C ALA A 31 11.99 0.21 9.37
N ASN A 32 11.56 0.69 10.55
CA ASN A 32 11.53 -0.11 11.78
C ASN A 32 10.61 -1.33 11.65
N VAL A 33 9.41 -1.16 11.08
CA VAL A 33 8.49 -2.28 10.88
C VAL A 33 9.02 -3.23 9.81
N GLN A 34 9.48 -2.72 8.66
CA GLN A 34 9.97 -3.53 7.55
C GLN A 34 11.12 -4.46 7.94
N SER A 35 12.10 -3.96 8.72
CA SER A 35 13.21 -4.79 9.23
C SER A 35 12.72 -6.02 10.03
N VAL A 36 11.62 -5.89 10.77
CA VAL A 36 11.03 -6.99 11.54
C VAL A 36 10.08 -7.82 10.68
N ALA A 37 9.30 -7.17 9.81
CA ALA A 37 8.35 -7.82 8.92
C ALA A 37 9.05 -8.81 7.98
N CYS A 38 10.16 -8.43 7.34
CA CYS A 38 10.94 -9.33 6.49
C CYS A 38 11.41 -10.58 7.24
N ARG A 39 11.88 -10.44 8.48
CA ARG A 39 12.29 -11.58 9.32
C ARG A 39 11.12 -12.45 9.77
N TYR A 40 9.95 -11.86 10.01
CA TYR A 40 8.72 -12.59 10.33
C TYR A 40 8.19 -13.37 9.12
N LEU A 41 8.13 -12.73 7.95
CA LEU A 41 7.62 -13.34 6.72
C LEU A 41 8.50 -14.51 6.27
N ASN A 42 9.83 -14.36 6.36
CA ASN A 42 10.79 -15.41 5.98
C ASN A 42 10.94 -16.52 7.03
N ALA A 43 10.25 -16.45 8.18
CA ALA A 43 10.28 -17.52 9.18
C ALA A 43 9.32 -18.67 8.82
N PRO A 44 9.73 -19.95 8.89
CA PRO A 44 8.93 -21.09 8.41
C PRO A 44 7.54 -21.28 9.02
N SER A 45 7.27 -20.70 10.19
CA SER A 45 6.02 -20.90 10.94
C SER A 45 5.32 -19.60 11.34
N GLY A 46 5.84 -18.43 10.94
CA GLY A 46 5.35 -17.12 11.39
C GLY A 46 5.47 -16.84 12.88
N SER A 47 5.79 -17.84 13.70
CA SER A 47 5.86 -17.69 15.15
C SER A 47 7.07 -16.88 15.62
N ALA A 48 8.19 -17.02 14.92
CA ALA A 48 9.39 -16.23 15.17
C ALA A 48 9.12 -14.76 14.81
N ASN A 49 9.59 -13.84 15.66
CA ASN A 49 9.43 -12.39 15.48
C ASN A 49 7.99 -11.86 15.54
N ALA A 50 6.95 -12.70 15.72
CA ALA A 50 5.56 -12.22 15.87
C ALA A 50 5.40 -11.19 17.01
N ALA A 51 6.09 -11.39 18.13
CA ALA A 51 6.12 -10.45 19.25
C ALA A 51 6.74 -9.10 18.88
N LEU A 52 7.89 -9.13 18.20
CA LEU A 52 8.59 -7.93 17.74
C LEU A 52 7.76 -7.20 16.68
N LEU A 53 7.14 -7.93 15.75
CA LEU A 53 6.30 -7.35 14.71
C LEU A 53 5.05 -6.71 15.30
N ALA A 54 4.39 -7.37 16.26
CA ALA A 54 3.24 -6.80 16.97
C ALA A 54 3.59 -5.49 17.69
N GLN A 55 4.75 -5.43 18.35
CA GLN A 55 5.25 -4.23 19.01
C GLN A 55 5.53 -3.12 18.00
N ALA A 56 6.28 -3.42 16.94
CA ALA A 56 6.62 -2.46 15.89
C ALA A 56 5.37 -1.90 15.19
N LEU A 57 4.43 -2.78 14.81
CA LEU A 57 3.15 -2.39 14.22
C LEU A 57 2.31 -1.53 15.16
N SER A 58 2.19 -1.91 16.43
CA SER A 58 1.42 -1.13 17.42
C SER A 58 1.99 0.28 17.58
N THR A 59 3.32 0.40 17.67
CA THR A 59 4.01 1.70 17.76
C THR A 59 3.77 2.55 16.50
N ALA A 60 4.06 1.99 15.32
CA ALA A 60 3.90 2.70 14.05
C ALA A 60 2.44 3.11 13.79
N LEU A 61 1.48 2.20 14.01
CA LEU A 61 0.06 2.50 13.79
C LEU A 61 -0.45 3.60 14.74
N ARG A 62 0.00 3.64 16.00
CA ARG A 62 -0.31 4.75 16.93
C ARG A 62 0.30 6.07 16.48
N SER A 63 1.56 6.05 16.05
CA SER A 63 2.24 7.21 15.45
C SER A 63 1.46 7.73 14.23
N TRP A 64 0.94 6.82 13.41
CA TRP A 64 0.15 7.09 12.22
C TRP A 64 -1.35 7.33 12.51
N GLY A 65 -1.72 7.52 13.78
CA GLY A 65 -3.02 8.03 14.21
C GLY A 65 -4.02 7.00 14.73
N ALA A 66 -3.66 5.74 14.92
CA ALA A 66 -4.53 4.78 15.60
C ALA A 66 -4.71 5.17 17.08
N CYS A 67 -5.80 4.70 17.71
CA CYS A 67 -6.15 5.04 19.09
C CYS A 67 -6.39 6.54 19.38
N ARG A 68 -6.51 7.38 18.35
CA ARG A 68 -6.96 8.77 18.46
C ARG A 68 -8.49 8.87 18.35
N ARG A 69 -9.04 10.06 18.64
CA ARG A 69 -10.48 10.33 18.50
C ARG A 69 -10.97 9.93 17.09
N ARG A 70 -12.08 9.19 17.00
CA ARG A 70 -12.69 8.68 15.75
C ARG A 70 -11.81 7.70 14.95
N SER A 71 -10.70 7.23 15.53
CA SER A 71 -9.84 6.21 14.95
C SER A 71 -10.08 4.87 15.64
N PRO A 72 -9.84 3.72 14.98
CA PRO A 72 -9.98 2.43 15.62
C PRO A 72 -8.97 2.27 16.77
N ILE A 73 -9.39 1.53 17.79
CA ILE A 73 -8.56 1.18 18.94
C ILE A 73 -7.81 -0.10 18.59
N LEU A 74 -6.49 -0.10 18.77
CA LEU A 74 -5.67 -1.30 18.62
C LEU A 74 -5.99 -2.31 19.72
N ARG A 75 -6.01 -3.58 19.34
CA ARG A 75 -6.05 -4.68 20.31
C ARG A 75 -4.76 -4.70 21.14
N PRO A 76 -4.81 -5.27 22.37
CA PRO A 76 -3.61 -5.46 23.18
C PRO A 76 -2.55 -6.27 22.43
N ILE A 77 -1.27 -5.93 22.64
CA ILE A 77 -0.14 -6.58 21.97
C ILE A 77 -0.21 -8.11 22.07
N PRO A 78 -0.49 -8.74 23.23
CA PRO A 78 -0.60 -10.21 23.30
C PRO A 78 -1.64 -10.82 22.34
N GLN A 79 -2.76 -10.13 22.09
CA GLN A 79 -3.77 -10.59 21.13
C GLN A 79 -3.26 -10.47 19.69
N ILE A 80 -2.57 -9.37 19.36
CA ILE A 80 -1.93 -9.18 18.04
C ILE A 80 -0.87 -10.26 17.81
N VAL A 81 -0.05 -10.57 18.83
CA VAL A 81 0.94 -11.65 18.77
C VAL A 81 0.27 -12.99 18.51
N SER A 82 -0.80 -13.30 19.23
CA SER A 82 -1.55 -14.55 19.02
C SER A 82 -2.07 -14.65 17.58
N ALA A 83 -2.55 -13.55 17.01
CA ALA A 83 -3.04 -13.52 15.64
C ALA A 83 -1.91 -13.65 14.61
N LEU A 84 -0.76 -13.01 14.82
CA LEU A 84 0.40 -13.15 13.93
C LEU A 84 1.02 -14.56 13.99
N LYS A 85 0.79 -15.31 15.07
CA LYS A 85 1.16 -16.74 15.15
C LYS A 85 0.18 -17.66 14.41
N ASP A 86 -0.94 -17.14 13.93
CA ASP A 86 -1.86 -17.91 13.09
C ASP A 86 -1.21 -18.23 11.75
N ARG A 87 -1.02 -19.53 11.49
CA ARG A 87 -0.35 -20.01 10.28
C ARG A 87 -1.03 -19.51 9.01
N ARG A 88 -2.37 -19.48 8.98
CA ARG A 88 -3.11 -19.06 7.78
C ARG A 88 -2.90 -17.58 7.50
N LEU A 89 -2.92 -16.72 8.51
CA LEU A 89 -2.59 -15.31 8.32
C LEU A 89 -1.15 -15.12 7.84
N HIS A 90 -0.18 -15.83 8.45
CA HIS A 90 1.22 -15.76 8.03
C HIS A 90 1.42 -16.16 6.57
N GLU A 91 0.90 -17.32 6.14
CA GLU A 91 1.03 -17.81 4.76
C GLU A 91 0.46 -16.82 3.74
N ARG A 92 -0.69 -16.21 4.06
CA ARG A 92 -1.34 -15.21 3.19
C ARG A 92 -0.53 -13.93 3.08
N LEU A 93 0.01 -13.44 4.19
CA LEU A 93 0.90 -12.27 4.21
C LEU A 93 2.22 -12.54 3.48
N LEU A 94 2.81 -13.72 3.67
CA LEU A 94 4.03 -14.13 2.98
C LEU A 94 3.79 -14.18 1.46
N LYS A 95 2.73 -14.86 1.03
CA LYS A 95 2.36 -14.95 -0.39
C LYS A 95 2.17 -13.57 -1.02
N LEU A 96 1.54 -12.65 -0.30
CA LEU A 96 1.38 -11.27 -0.78
C LEU A 96 2.69 -10.49 -0.76
N SER A 97 3.57 -10.67 0.22
CA SER A 97 4.87 -9.98 0.28
C SER A 97 5.85 -10.42 -0.81
N GLN A 98 5.66 -11.62 -1.37
CA GLN A 98 6.43 -12.12 -2.50
C GLN A 98 5.97 -11.53 -3.84
N GLN A 99 4.84 -10.80 -3.85
CA GLN A 99 4.40 -10.09 -5.03
C GLN A 99 5.26 -8.87 -5.27
N SER A 100 5.68 -8.69 -6.52
CA SER A 100 6.30 -7.46 -6.98
C SER A 100 5.24 -6.53 -7.54
N LEU A 101 5.34 -5.23 -7.27
CA LEU A 101 4.47 -4.25 -7.92
C LEU A 101 4.65 -4.27 -9.45
N ALA A 102 5.82 -4.66 -9.94
CA ALA A 102 6.09 -4.82 -11.37
C ALA A 102 5.28 -5.96 -12.02
N ALA A 103 4.75 -6.91 -11.24
CA ALA A 103 3.93 -8.00 -11.76
C ALA A 103 2.52 -7.55 -12.17
N PHE A 104 2.09 -6.35 -11.76
CA PHE A 104 0.77 -5.81 -12.10
C PHE A 104 0.86 -4.91 -13.32
N SER A 105 0.03 -5.17 -14.32
CA SER A 105 -0.04 -4.33 -15.52
C SER A 105 -1.48 -4.16 -16.01
N LEU A 106 -1.67 -3.17 -16.87
CA LEU A 106 -2.92 -2.91 -17.56
C LEU A 106 -2.70 -3.08 -19.06
N TYR A 107 -3.65 -3.74 -19.71
CA TYR A 107 -3.76 -3.80 -21.17
C TYR A 107 -4.92 -2.92 -21.65
N LEU A 108 -5.13 -2.88 -22.97
CA LEU A 108 -6.22 -2.13 -23.62
C LEU A 108 -7.53 -2.23 -22.82
N GLN A 109 -8.22 -1.10 -22.67
CA GLN A 109 -9.48 -0.99 -21.91
C GLN A 109 -9.34 -1.27 -20.39
N GLU A 110 -8.18 -1.00 -19.80
CA GLU A 110 -7.89 -1.25 -18.38
C GLU A 110 -8.01 -2.73 -17.99
N HIS A 111 -7.81 -3.64 -18.95
CA HIS A 111 -7.84 -5.07 -18.64
C HIS A 111 -6.65 -5.42 -17.74
N ARG A 112 -6.96 -5.94 -16.55
CA ARG A 112 -5.98 -6.23 -15.50
C ARG A 112 -5.21 -7.49 -15.84
N LEU A 113 -3.89 -7.37 -15.85
CA LEU A 113 -2.97 -8.47 -16.13
C LEU A 113 -2.02 -8.68 -14.94
N LEU A 114 -1.79 -9.94 -14.61
CA LEU A 114 -0.77 -10.40 -13.68
C LEU A 114 0.26 -11.21 -14.45
N ASP A 115 1.53 -11.04 -14.08
CA ASP A 115 2.60 -11.90 -14.55
C ASP A 115 2.31 -13.38 -14.21
N SER A 116 2.51 -14.28 -15.17
CA SER A 116 2.25 -15.72 -15.00
C SER A 116 3.15 -16.34 -13.93
N ASP A 117 4.34 -15.77 -13.73
CA ASP A 117 5.34 -16.26 -12.77
C ASP A 117 5.14 -15.68 -11.35
N ALA A 118 4.13 -14.83 -11.17
CA ALA A 118 3.80 -14.24 -9.88
C ALA A 118 3.17 -15.27 -8.90
N PRO A 119 3.44 -15.18 -7.58
CA PRO A 119 2.86 -16.10 -6.59
C PRO A 119 1.32 -16.20 -6.58
N LEU A 120 0.65 -15.10 -6.90
CA LEU A 120 -0.76 -15.00 -7.30
C LEU A 120 -0.76 -14.51 -8.74
N ASN A 121 -1.16 -15.38 -9.66
CA ASN A 121 -1.18 -15.11 -11.10
C ASN A 121 -2.61 -15.06 -11.69
N ASP A 122 -3.63 -15.29 -10.86
CA ASP A 122 -5.04 -15.09 -11.22
C ASP A 122 -5.59 -13.81 -10.57
N VAL A 123 -6.21 -12.96 -11.39
CA VAL A 123 -6.75 -11.65 -10.97
C VAL A 123 -7.86 -11.84 -9.93
N GLY A 124 -8.75 -12.82 -10.13
CA GLY A 124 -9.84 -13.09 -9.20
C GLY A 124 -9.35 -13.57 -7.83
N ALA A 125 -8.37 -14.46 -7.82
CA ALA A 125 -7.72 -14.97 -6.62
C ALA A 125 -6.95 -13.86 -5.89
N PHE A 126 -6.24 -13.00 -6.61
CA PHE A 126 -5.57 -11.84 -6.02
C PHE A 126 -6.58 -10.91 -5.33
N ASP A 127 -7.67 -10.55 -6.02
CA ASP A 127 -8.70 -9.66 -5.48
C ASP A 127 -9.37 -10.23 -4.21
N GLN A 128 -9.66 -11.53 -4.20
CA GLN A 128 -10.19 -12.20 -3.02
C GLN A 128 -9.17 -12.21 -1.88
N GLU A 129 -7.91 -12.47 -2.19
CA GLU A 129 -6.86 -12.53 -1.17
C GLU A 129 -6.63 -11.18 -0.50
N ILE A 130 -6.41 -10.12 -1.28
CA ILE A 130 -6.15 -8.79 -0.72
C ILE A 130 -7.30 -8.32 0.18
N LEU A 131 -8.55 -8.46 -0.26
CA LEU A 131 -9.71 -8.08 0.54
C LEU A 131 -9.86 -8.96 1.78
N GLY A 132 -9.60 -10.26 1.65
CA GLY A 132 -9.64 -11.16 2.78
C GLY A 132 -8.56 -10.83 3.82
N ILE A 133 -7.34 -10.49 3.39
CA ILE A 133 -6.24 -10.09 4.29
C ILE A 133 -6.61 -8.79 5.00
N LEU A 134 -7.14 -7.79 4.29
CA LEU A 134 -7.58 -6.54 4.90
C LEU A 134 -8.68 -6.75 5.94
N ASN A 135 -9.63 -7.64 5.67
CA ASN A 135 -10.67 -8.01 6.64
C ASN A 135 -10.09 -8.74 7.85
N THR A 136 -9.16 -9.67 7.64
CA THR A 136 -8.45 -10.33 8.75
C THR A 136 -7.68 -9.31 9.59
N LEU A 137 -6.84 -8.48 8.98
CA LEU A 137 -6.07 -7.43 9.66
C LEU A 137 -6.97 -6.46 10.43
N ALA A 138 -8.11 -6.05 9.86
CA ALA A 138 -9.10 -5.23 10.56
C ALA A 138 -9.57 -5.87 11.87
N SER A 139 -9.89 -7.17 11.83
CA SER A 139 -10.44 -7.89 12.98
C SER A 139 -9.41 -8.22 14.05
N VAL A 140 -8.17 -8.55 13.65
CA VAL A 140 -7.12 -9.03 14.56
C VAL A 140 -6.24 -7.93 15.12
N LEU A 141 -6.17 -6.77 14.46
CA LEU A 141 -5.39 -5.63 14.95
C LEU A 141 -6.25 -4.61 15.70
N PHE A 142 -7.54 -4.52 15.40
CA PHE A 142 -8.39 -3.43 15.90
C PHE A 142 -9.71 -3.93 16.50
N PHE A 143 -10.25 -3.15 17.44
CA PHE A 143 -11.62 -3.31 17.91
C PHE A 143 -12.59 -2.62 16.95
N ASN A 144 -13.59 -3.37 16.45
CA ASN A 144 -14.73 -2.88 15.66
C ASN A 144 -14.36 -1.94 14.50
N ASN A 145 -13.22 -2.17 13.84
CA ASN A 145 -12.79 -1.32 12.74
C ASN A 145 -13.65 -1.56 11.49
N THR A 146 -14.33 -0.51 11.04
CA THR A 146 -15.18 -0.51 9.83
C THR A 146 -14.55 0.25 8.67
N ASN A 147 -13.37 0.85 8.85
CA ASN A 147 -12.69 1.70 7.86
C ASN A 147 -11.48 0.96 7.25
N VAL A 148 -11.27 1.09 5.94
CA VAL A 148 -10.18 0.39 5.27
C VAL A 148 -8.78 0.97 5.52
N THR A 149 -8.69 2.25 5.92
CA THR A 149 -7.41 2.98 6.04
C THR A 149 -6.42 2.29 6.98
N TYR A 150 -6.84 1.81 8.16
CA TYR A 150 -5.90 1.23 9.13
C TYR A 150 -5.42 -0.18 8.78
N PRO A 151 -6.29 -1.09 8.28
CA PRO A 151 -5.85 -2.34 7.67
C PRO A 151 -4.88 -2.12 6.49
N MET A 152 -5.12 -1.13 5.63
CA MET A 152 -4.21 -0.78 4.53
C MET A 152 -2.87 -0.24 5.05
N LYS A 153 -2.86 0.60 6.10
CA LYS A 153 -1.62 1.02 6.80
C LYS A 153 -0.83 -0.18 7.30
N ALA A 154 -1.48 -1.13 7.97
CA ALA A 154 -0.84 -2.34 8.45
C ALA A 154 -0.28 -3.18 7.29
N LEU A 155 -1.05 -3.34 6.21
CA LEU A 155 -0.62 -4.08 5.03
C LEU A 155 0.60 -3.43 4.35
N LEU A 156 0.61 -2.11 4.19
CA LEU A 156 1.76 -1.34 3.70
C LEU A 156 2.97 -1.58 4.59
N LEU A 157 2.81 -1.42 5.91
CA LEU A 157 3.91 -1.57 6.87
C LEU A 157 4.50 -2.99 6.86
N ILE A 158 3.68 -4.03 6.64
CA ILE A 158 4.13 -5.43 6.60
C ILE A 158 4.76 -5.78 5.25
N THR A 159 4.13 -5.41 4.14
CA THR A 159 4.47 -5.95 2.80
C THR A 159 5.17 -4.96 1.88
N GLY A 160 5.04 -3.65 2.12
CA GLY A 160 5.56 -2.62 1.22
C GLY A 160 4.86 -2.53 -0.15
N LEU A 161 3.86 -3.36 -0.42
CA LEU A 161 3.31 -3.57 -1.77
C LEU A 161 2.33 -2.47 -2.20
N ILE A 162 1.46 -2.00 -1.30
CA ILE A 162 0.31 -1.15 -1.65
C ILE A 162 0.21 0.01 -0.66
N PRO A 163 -0.08 1.25 -1.10
CA PRO A 163 -0.16 2.41 -0.23
C PRO A 163 -1.29 2.32 0.80
N ALA A 164 -1.17 3.08 1.89
CA ALA A 164 -2.03 3.01 3.07
C ALA A 164 -3.48 3.51 2.87
N LEU A 165 -3.80 4.09 1.71
CA LEU A 165 -5.10 4.71 1.38
C LEU A 165 -5.69 5.56 2.53
N ASP A 166 -4.83 6.34 3.19
CA ASP A 166 -5.27 7.35 4.15
C ASP A 166 -5.82 8.60 3.45
N SER A 167 -6.30 9.57 4.22
CA SER A 167 -6.93 10.76 3.64
C SER A 167 -6.01 11.54 2.71
N GLN A 168 -4.69 11.55 2.95
CA GLN A 168 -3.73 12.26 2.13
C GLN A 168 -3.46 11.49 0.85
N VAL A 169 -3.23 10.18 0.91
CA VAL A 169 -3.07 9.33 -0.28
C VAL A 169 -4.33 9.38 -1.16
N ARG A 170 -5.52 9.30 -0.57
CA ARG A 170 -6.80 9.42 -1.30
C ARG A 170 -6.98 10.80 -1.94
N GLY A 171 -6.58 11.86 -1.23
CA GLY A 171 -6.57 13.21 -1.78
C GLY A 171 -5.60 13.34 -2.96
N GLY A 172 -4.42 12.72 -2.86
CA GLY A 172 -3.44 12.61 -3.94
C GLY A 172 -3.98 11.90 -5.17
N LEU A 173 -4.67 10.76 -4.98
CA LEU A 173 -5.36 10.04 -6.06
C LEU A 173 -6.47 10.89 -6.70
N THR A 174 -7.23 11.61 -5.88
CA THR A 174 -8.27 12.52 -6.37
C THR A 174 -7.65 13.65 -7.19
N ARG A 175 -6.53 14.22 -6.72
CA ARG A 175 -5.77 15.24 -7.45
C ARG A 175 -5.10 14.69 -8.70
N ALA A 176 -4.78 13.39 -8.74
CA ALA A 176 -4.33 12.71 -9.94
C ALA A 176 -5.46 12.55 -10.97
N GLY A 177 -6.73 12.78 -10.61
CA GLY A 177 -7.88 12.60 -11.50
C GLY A 177 -8.66 11.30 -11.29
N LYS A 178 -8.29 10.46 -10.30
CA LYS A 178 -9.05 9.23 -10.01
C LYS A 178 -10.26 9.52 -9.13
N ALA A 179 -11.44 9.26 -9.69
CA ALA A 179 -12.71 9.39 -8.96
C ALA A 179 -12.91 8.31 -7.89
N GLY A 180 -13.83 8.57 -6.94
CA GLY A 180 -14.32 7.59 -5.98
C GLY A 180 -13.50 7.43 -4.69
N PHE A 181 -12.45 8.23 -4.49
CA PHE A 181 -11.63 8.23 -3.27
C PHE A 181 -11.96 9.35 -2.27
N THR A 182 -12.98 10.16 -2.56
CA THR A 182 -13.49 11.18 -1.64
C THR A 182 -14.21 10.56 -0.44
N GLY A 183 -14.20 11.27 0.70
CA GLY A 183 -14.93 10.85 1.90
C GLY A 183 -14.38 9.62 2.63
N GLN A 184 -15.19 9.04 3.51
CA GLN A 184 -14.85 7.86 4.29
C GLN A 184 -14.94 6.59 3.43
N GLN A 185 -13.89 5.77 3.44
CA GLN A 185 -13.87 4.48 2.76
C GLN A 185 -14.10 3.36 3.78
N LEU A 186 -15.27 2.73 3.71
CA LEU A 186 -15.58 1.57 4.52
C LEU A 186 -14.78 0.36 4.06
N LEU A 187 -14.52 -0.55 4.98
CA LEU A 187 -13.89 -1.84 4.70
C LEU A 187 -14.83 -2.68 3.82
N PRO A 188 -14.45 -3.01 2.58
CA PRO A 188 -15.31 -3.76 1.69
C PRO A 188 -15.41 -5.22 2.12
N ARG A 189 -16.60 -5.79 1.97
CA ARG A 189 -16.86 -7.22 2.23
C ARG A 189 -16.43 -8.10 1.06
N ASN A 190 -16.47 -7.58 -0.16
CA ASN A 190 -16.14 -8.31 -1.38
C ASN A 190 -15.82 -7.34 -2.53
N VAL A 191 -15.38 -7.93 -3.64
CA VAL A 191 -14.97 -7.24 -4.88
C VAL A 191 -16.14 -6.57 -5.61
N GLN A 192 -17.39 -6.94 -5.33
CA GLN A 192 -18.55 -6.36 -6.02
C GLN A 192 -18.93 -4.97 -5.50
N GLN A 193 -18.45 -4.62 -4.30
CA GLN A 193 -18.60 -3.28 -3.76
C GLN A 193 -17.63 -2.33 -4.45
N ALA A 194 -18.08 -1.10 -4.74
CA ALA A 194 -17.28 -0.11 -5.46
C ALA A 194 -15.93 0.19 -4.76
N ALA A 195 -15.91 0.21 -3.41
CA ALA A 195 -14.66 0.36 -2.65
C ALA A 195 -13.74 -0.86 -2.80
N GLY A 196 -14.31 -2.08 -2.85
CA GLY A 196 -13.57 -3.32 -3.09
C GLY A 196 -12.89 -3.30 -4.46
N ARG A 197 -13.63 -2.98 -5.53
CA ARG A 197 -13.06 -2.83 -6.88
C ARG A 197 -11.89 -1.85 -6.90
N ARG A 198 -12.08 -0.64 -6.36
CA ARG A 198 -11.04 0.40 -6.34
C ARG A 198 -9.76 -0.04 -5.63
N ILE A 199 -9.87 -0.76 -4.51
CA ILE A 199 -8.71 -1.29 -3.79
C ILE A 199 -7.99 -2.35 -4.63
N CYS A 200 -8.75 -3.21 -5.29
CA CYS A 200 -8.22 -4.29 -6.12
C CYS A 200 -7.61 -3.80 -7.43
N GLU A 201 -8.12 -2.70 -8.00
CA GLU A 201 -7.58 -2.07 -9.22
C GLU A 201 -6.28 -1.30 -8.95
N LEU A 202 -6.12 -0.75 -7.74
CA LEU A 202 -5.02 0.16 -7.42
C LEU A 202 -3.63 -0.42 -7.75
N PRO A 203 -3.27 -1.67 -7.34
CA PRO A 203 -1.97 -2.26 -7.67
C PRO A 203 -1.67 -2.27 -9.17
N TYR A 204 -2.69 -2.43 -10.03
CA TYR A 204 -2.53 -2.47 -11.48
C TYR A 204 -2.21 -1.10 -12.07
N TYR A 205 -2.86 -0.03 -11.60
CA TYR A 205 -2.49 1.33 -12.01
C TYR A 205 -1.07 1.69 -11.57
N LEU A 206 -0.71 1.34 -10.33
CA LEU A 206 0.60 1.65 -9.77
C LEU A 206 1.71 0.83 -10.45
N GLY A 207 1.50 -0.47 -10.64
CA GLY A 207 2.45 -1.37 -11.31
C GLY A 207 2.66 -1.03 -12.77
N HIS A 208 1.60 -0.70 -13.50
CA HIS A 208 1.71 -0.24 -14.88
C HIS A 208 2.52 1.07 -14.96
N CYS A 209 2.19 2.07 -14.12
CA CYS A 209 2.94 3.32 -14.04
C CYS A 209 4.41 3.10 -13.66
N TRP A 210 4.68 2.19 -12.71
CA TRP A 210 6.03 1.84 -12.28
C TRP A 210 6.85 1.28 -13.43
N ASN A 211 6.30 0.32 -14.17
CA ASN A 211 6.99 -0.33 -15.28
C ASN A 211 7.30 0.63 -16.43
N LEU A 212 6.36 1.53 -16.76
CA LEU A 212 6.53 2.50 -17.83
C LEU A 212 7.59 3.58 -17.54
N HIS A 213 7.77 3.92 -16.27
CA HIS A 213 8.60 5.05 -15.86
C HIS A 213 9.71 4.63 -14.88
N ARG A 214 10.12 3.36 -14.93
CA ARG A 214 11.01 2.73 -13.94
C ARG A 214 12.31 3.53 -13.75
N GLU A 215 12.95 3.92 -14.84
CA GLU A 215 14.22 4.67 -14.80
C GLU A 215 14.09 6.00 -14.04
N VAL A 216 12.98 6.72 -14.23
CA VAL A 216 12.74 8.02 -13.56
C VAL A 216 12.48 7.82 -12.07
N PHE A 217 11.76 6.75 -11.69
CA PHE A 217 11.57 6.39 -10.29
C PHE A 217 12.89 6.01 -9.63
N GLU A 218 13.66 5.11 -10.24
CA GLU A 218 14.95 4.65 -9.72
C GLU A 218 15.92 5.81 -9.57
N GLU A 219 16.05 6.68 -10.57
CA GLU A 219 16.89 7.87 -10.50
C GLU A 219 16.48 8.79 -9.33
N GLY A 220 15.17 9.06 -9.18
CA GLY A 220 14.67 9.91 -8.11
C GLY A 220 14.87 9.31 -6.71
N ILE A 221 14.73 8.00 -6.56
CA ILE A 221 14.97 7.30 -5.29
C ILE A 221 16.45 7.30 -4.94
N LEU A 222 17.34 7.00 -5.91
CA LEU A 222 18.79 6.95 -5.69
C LEU A 222 19.39 8.32 -5.34
N LYS A 223 18.79 9.41 -5.83
CA LYS A 223 19.15 10.80 -5.49
C LYS A 223 18.56 11.26 -4.14
N SER A 224 17.62 10.52 -3.56
CA SER A 224 17.03 10.84 -2.25
C SER A 224 17.89 10.35 -1.08
N ASP A 225 17.58 10.82 0.12
CA ASP A 225 18.22 10.36 1.36
C ASP A 225 17.71 8.95 1.79
N HIS A 226 16.73 8.40 1.06
CA HIS A 226 15.99 7.18 1.41
C HIS A 226 16.11 6.10 0.32
N LYS A 227 17.34 5.80 -0.12
CA LYS A 227 17.65 4.86 -1.23
C LYS A 227 17.04 3.46 -1.07
N GLY A 228 16.87 2.99 0.17
CA GLY A 228 16.24 1.69 0.47
C GLY A 228 14.77 1.58 0.02
N LEU A 229 14.13 2.67 -0.40
CA LEU A 229 12.77 2.64 -0.95
C LEU A 229 12.68 1.93 -2.32
N GLN A 230 13.79 1.71 -3.01
CA GLN A 230 13.82 1.00 -4.29
C GLN A 230 13.18 -0.40 -4.22
N ASP A 231 13.31 -1.06 -3.06
CA ASP A 231 12.79 -2.42 -2.84
C ASP A 231 11.31 -2.43 -2.44
N THR A 232 10.69 -1.24 -2.24
CA THR A 232 9.32 -1.09 -1.73
C THR A 232 8.53 -0.06 -2.55
N PRO A 233 8.27 -0.32 -3.84
CA PRO A 233 7.62 0.65 -4.73
C PRO A 233 6.22 1.06 -4.27
N GLY A 234 5.48 0.19 -3.57
CA GLY A 234 4.20 0.57 -2.97
C GLY A 234 4.32 1.68 -1.92
N ARG A 235 5.44 1.71 -1.18
CA ARG A 235 5.77 2.80 -0.26
C ARG A 235 6.17 4.08 -0.99
N VAL A 236 6.86 3.98 -2.12
CA VAL A 236 7.15 5.14 -2.96
C VAL A 236 5.85 5.81 -3.40
N PHE A 237 4.90 5.04 -3.94
CA PHE A 237 3.59 5.59 -4.31
C PHE A 237 2.80 6.16 -3.14
N ASP A 238 2.88 5.54 -1.95
CA ASP A 238 2.28 6.08 -0.72
C ASP A 238 2.78 7.49 -0.43
N ILE A 239 4.10 7.70 -0.49
CA ILE A 239 4.74 9.00 -0.26
C ILE A 239 4.35 9.99 -1.36
N LEU A 240 4.46 9.61 -2.63
CA LEU A 240 4.20 10.51 -3.75
C LEU A 240 2.75 10.98 -3.78
N LEU A 241 1.79 10.06 -3.58
CA LEU A 241 0.37 10.40 -3.51
C LEU A 241 0.06 11.26 -2.27
N PHE A 242 0.63 10.92 -1.11
CA PHE A 242 0.47 11.74 0.10
C PHE A 242 0.94 13.16 -0.15
N MET A 243 2.15 13.31 -0.69
CA MET A 243 2.76 14.62 -0.89
C MET A 243 2.08 15.40 -2.02
N GLN A 244 1.60 14.73 -3.06
CA GLN A 244 0.81 15.35 -4.12
C GLN A 244 -0.47 15.98 -3.58
N ASN A 245 -1.04 15.52 -2.45
CA ASN A 245 -2.23 16.16 -1.90
C ASN A 245 -1.98 17.57 -1.33
N GLN A 246 -0.73 18.00 -1.21
CA GLN A 246 -0.40 19.35 -0.78
C GLN A 246 -0.63 20.34 -1.93
N ALA A 247 -1.49 21.34 -1.71
CA ALA A 247 -1.89 22.29 -2.75
C ALA A 247 -0.72 23.05 -3.40
N THR A 248 0.38 23.25 -2.65
CA THR A 248 1.58 23.96 -3.10
C THR A 248 2.52 23.15 -3.97
N ARG A 249 2.32 21.83 -4.06
CA ARG A 249 3.19 20.95 -4.85
C ARG A 249 2.66 20.75 -6.25
N ASN A 250 3.56 20.51 -7.21
CA ASN A 250 3.19 20.09 -8.55
C ASN A 250 2.59 18.68 -8.54
N GLN A 251 1.78 18.37 -9.55
CA GLN A 251 1.35 17.00 -9.77
C GLN A 251 2.57 16.15 -10.17
N LEU A 252 2.74 15.04 -9.48
CA LEU A 252 3.71 13.99 -9.78
C LEU A 252 3.06 12.91 -10.66
N LEU A 253 1.79 12.61 -10.39
CA LEU A 253 1.03 11.50 -10.96
C LEU A 253 -0.33 12.00 -11.48
N VAL A 254 -0.69 11.61 -12.70
CA VAL A 254 -1.95 12.00 -13.35
C VAL A 254 -2.57 10.81 -14.08
N PHE A 255 -3.86 10.62 -13.92
CA PHE A 255 -4.69 9.79 -14.78
C PHE A 255 -4.94 10.56 -16.08
N LYS A 256 -4.26 10.16 -17.15
CA LYS A 256 -4.46 10.76 -18.46
C LYS A 256 -5.56 10.03 -19.19
N THR A 257 -6.41 10.80 -19.86
CA THR A 257 -7.42 10.30 -20.79
C THR A 257 -6.86 10.42 -22.20
N GLU A 258 -6.24 9.36 -22.72
CA GLU A 258 -5.69 9.37 -24.07
C GLU A 258 -6.79 9.00 -25.07
N ARG A 259 -7.01 9.84 -26.10
CA ARG A 259 -7.84 9.47 -27.25
C ARG A 259 -6.98 8.64 -28.18
N VAL A 260 -7.25 7.34 -28.25
CA VAL A 260 -6.90 6.51 -29.40
C VAL A 260 -7.85 6.82 -30.54
#